data_AF-A0AAX0I640-F1
#
_entry.id   AF-A0AAX0I640-F1
#
_cell.length_a   1.000
_cell.length_b   1.000
_cell.length_c   1.000
_cell.angle_alpha   90.00
_cell.angle_beta   90.00
_cell.angle_gamma   90.00
#
_symmetry.space_group_name_H-M   'P 1'
#
loop_
_entity.id
_entity.type
_entity.pdbx_description
1 polymer ?
#
loop_
_entity_poly.entity_id
_entity_poly.type
_entity_poly.pdbx_seq_one_letter_code
_entity_poly.pdbx_strand_id
1 'polypeptide(L)' 'MKNSELEHEITADVVKAALENPNGWVYKIEGSFGPTEYVPPEAVVGAWKVDEGGKLTGEFVPNHNYKPTLPKSEK' A
#
# COMPACT_ATOMS: atom_id res chain seq x y z
N MET A 1 5.88 23.89 -1.17
CA MET A 1 6.64 22.71 -0.68
C MET A 1 5.79 22.06 0.40
N LYS A 2 5.68 20.72 0.39
CA LYS A 2 4.97 19.83 1.34
C LYS A 2 3.54 19.42 0.92
N ASN A 3 3.44 18.50 -0.04
CA ASN A 3 2.20 17.73 -0.26
C ASN A 3 2.42 16.20 -0.23
N SER A 4 3.66 15.71 -0.29
CA SER A 4 3.93 14.26 -0.42
C SER A 4 3.79 13.45 0.87
N GLU A 5 3.93 14.07 2.04
CA GLU A 5 3.82 13.39 3.35
C GLU A 5 2.37 13.17 3.80
N LEU A 6 1.39 13.87 3.22
CA LEU A 6 -0.03 13.75 3.61
C LEU A 6 -0.84 12.78 2.72
N GLU A 7 -0.32 12.35 1.57
CA GLU A 7 -1.08 11.46 0.66
C GLU A 7 -1.06 9.98 1.08
N HIS A 8 -0.13 9.60 1.96
CA HIS A 8 0.14 8.21 2.35
C HIS A 8 0.13 8.06 3.88
N GLU A 9 -1.03 8.31 4.48
CA GLU A 9 -1.23 8.22 5.92
C GLU A 9 -0.98 6.79 6.44
N ILE A 10 -0.17 6.70 7.49
CA ILE A 10 0.04 5.46 8.25
C ILE A 10 -1.09 5.33 9.28
N THR A 11 -2.12 4.56 8.93
CA THR A 11 -3.24 4.27 9.83
C THR A 11 -2.93 3.10 10.76
N ALA A 12 -3.80 2.86 11.74
CA ALA A 12 -3.68 1.72 12.65
C ALA A 12 -3.66 0.37 11.90
N ASP A 13 -4.40 0.24 10.80
CA ASP A 13 -4.41 -0.97 9.99
C ASP A 13 -3.07 -1.20 9.26
N VAL A 14 -2.43 -0.13 8.78
CA VAL A 14 -1.08 -0.21 8.18
C VAL A 14 -0.06 -0.67 9.23
N VAL A 15 -0.14 -0.12 10.45
CA VAL A 15 0.73 -0.54 11.56
C VAL A 15 0.49 -1.99 11.93
N LYS A 16 -0.77 -2.43 12.01
CA LYS A 16 -1.12 -3.83 12.28
C LYS A 16 -0.55 -4.76 11.20
N ALA A 17 -0.73 -4.43 9.92
CA ALA A 17 -0.18 -5.20 8.81
C ALA A 17 1.35 -5.30 8.87
N ALA A 18 2.04 -4.24 9.28
CA ALA A 18 3.50 -4.25 9.46
C ALA A 18 3.93 -5.19 10.59
N LEU A 19 3.24 -5.17 11.73
CA LEU A 19 3.53 -6.06 12.86
C LEU A 19 3.34 -7.53 12.51
N GLU A 20 2.37 -7.84 11.65
CA GLU A 20 2.11 -9.20 11.15
C GLU A 20 3.15 -9.64 10.09
N ASN A 21 3.90 -8.70 9.48
CA ASN A 21 4.81 -8.95 8.36
C ASN A 21 6.20 -8.29 8.54
N PRO A 22 7.00 -8.67 9.56
CA PRO A 22 8.36 -8.17 9.74
C PRO A 22 9.28 -8.53 8.57
N ASN A 23 10.26 -7.67 8.27
CA ASN A 23 11.14 -7.73 7.09
C ASN A 23 10.39 -7.75 5.73
N GLY A 24 9.12 -7.36 5.73
CA GLY A 24 8.25 -7.37 4.56
C GLY A 24 7.92 -5.98 4.04
N TRP A 25 6.75 -5.91 3.40
CA TRP A 25 6.19 -4.69 2.82
C TRP A 25 4.70 -4.63 3.11
N VAL A 26 4.18 -3.44 3.40
CA VAL A 26 2.74 -3.17 3.46
C VAL A 26 2.35 -2.41 2.21
N TYR A 27 1.39 -2.92 1.44
CA TYR A 27 0.97 -2.31 0.18
C TYR A 27 -0.25 -1.42 0.37
N LYS A 28 -0.22 -0.21 -0.22
CA LYS A 28 -1.40 0.63 -0.39
C LYS A 28 -2.05 0.24 -1.72
N ILE A 29 -3.28 -0.24 -1.65
CA ILE A 29 -4.07 -0.63 -2.83
C ILE A 29 -5.29 0.29 -2.91
N GLU A 30 -5.59 0.77 -4.10
CA GLU A 30 -6.83 1.50 -4.40
C GLU A 30 -7.77 0.64 -5.24
N GLY A 31 -8.99 0.48 -4.75
CA GLY A 31 -10.00 -0.38 -5.34
C GLY A 31 -10.68 -1.27 -4.29
N SER A 32 -11.45 -2.24 -4.74
CA SER A 32 -12.09 -3.23 -3.88
C SER A 32 -11.74 -4.61 -4.41
N PHE A 33 -10.96 -5.35 -3.63
CA PHE A 33 -10.48 -6.67 -3.99
C PHE A 33 -10.75 -7.63 -2.84
N GLY A 34 -11.20 -8.85 -3.15
CA GLY A 34 -11.31 -9.91 -2.16
C GLY A 34 -9.95 -10.38 -1.62
N PRO A 35 -9.92 -11.10 -0.48
CA PRO A 35 -8.68 -11.60 0.14
C PRO A 35 -7.91 -12.62 -0.73
N THR A 36 -8.59 -13.22 -1.71
CA THR A 36 -8.02 -14.18 -2.67
C THR A 36 -8.08 -13.66 -4.11
N GLU A 37 -8.51 -12.43 -4.30
CA GLU A 37 -8.64 -11.84 -5.62
C GLU A 37 -7.28 -11.32 -6.12
N TYR A 38 -7.08 -11.41 -7.43
CA TYR A 38 -5.91 -10.83 -8.06
C TYR A 38 -5.98 -9.30 -7.99
N VAL A 39 -4.96 -8.69 -7.41
CA VAL A 39 -4.78 -7.23 -7.42
C VAL A 39 -3.88 -6.87 -8.61
N PRO A 40 -4.39 -6.12 -9.60
CA PRO A 40 -3.58 -5.69 -10.73
C PRO A 40 -2.50 -4.68 -10.26
N PRO A 41 -1.29 -4.69 -10.85
CA PRO A 41 -0.23 -3.74 -10.51
C PRO A 41 -0.68 -2.28 -10.60
N GLU A 42 -1.58 -1.96 -11.52
CA GLU A 42 -2.12 -0.61 -11.70
C GLU A 42 -2.97 -0.11 -10.53
N ALA A 43 -3.49 -1.01 -9.69
CA ALA A 43 -4.24 -0.69 -8.48
C ALA A 43 -3.35 -0.53 -7.23
N VAL A 44 -2.07 -0.91 -7.31
CA VAL A 44 -1.13 -0.77 -6.19
C VAL A 44 -0.54 0.64 -6.27
N VAL A 45 -0.87 1.51 -5.31
CA VAL A 45 -0.33 2.88 -5.22
C VAL A 45 1.16 2.86 -4.92
N GLY A 46 1.58 1.95 -4.04
CA GLY A 46 2.96 1.79 -3.59
C GLY A 46 3.02 0.92 -2.34
N ALA A 47 4.17 0.92 -1.68
CA ALA A 47 4.39 0.12 -0.49
C ALA A 47 5.28 0.82 0.53
N TRP A 48 5.04 0.53 1.81
CA TRP A 48 5.95 0.88 2.90
C TRP A 48 6.84 -0.31 3.24
N LYS A 49 8.13 -0.05 3.44
CA LYS A 49 9.08 -1.07 3.91
C LYS A 49 8.93 -1.31 5.41
N VAL A 50 8.93 -2.57 5.81
CA VAL A 50 8.85 -3.01 7.22
C VAL A 50 10.21 -3.52 7.67
N ASP A 51 10.64 -3.11 8.86
CA ASP A 51 11.86 -3.60 9.49
C ASP A 51 11.67 -4.97 10.18
N GLU A 52 12.74 -5.50 10.77
CA GLU A 52 12.73 -6.78 11.47
C GLU A 52 11.82 -6.82 12.70
N GLY A 53 11.49 -5.66 13.28
CA GLY A 53 10.62 -5.51 14.43
C GLY A 53 9.15 -5.30 14.07
N GLY A 54 8.79 -5.38 12.78
CA GLY A 54 7.43 -5.13 12.32
C GLY A 54 7.06 -3.64 12.33
N LYS A 55 8.04 -2.74 12.33
CA LYS A 55 7.82 -1.29 12.26
C LYS A 55 7.98 -0.82 10.83
N LEU A 56 7.10 0.10 10.44
CA LEU A 56 7.25 0.82 9.18
C LEU A 56 8.48 1.72 9.28
N THR A 57 9.36 1.63 8.29
CA THR A 57 10.54 2.50 8.17
C THR A 57 10.16 3.96 7.88
N GLY A 58 8.90 4.23 7.53
CA GLY A 58 8.42 5.53 7.05
C GLY A 58 8.71 5.79 5.56
N GLU A 59 9.56 4.98 4.93
CA GLU A 59 9.83 5.07 3.50
C GLU A 59 8.66 4.48 2.70
N PHE A 60 7.95 5.32 1.97
CA PHE A 60 6.95 4.92 0.99
C PHE A 60 7.56 4.89 -0.41
N VAL A 61 7.50 3.73 -1.07
CA VAL A 61 7.96 3.53 -2.44
C VAL A 61 6.74 3.56 -3.37
N PRO A 62 6.55 4.62 -4.16
CA PRO A 62 5.45 4.70 -5.11
C PRO A 62 5.65 3.68 -6.24
N ASN A 63 4.55 3.09 -6.71
CA ASN A 63 4.57 2.18 -7.84
C ASN A 63 4.42 2.96 -9.15
N HIS A 64 5.42 2.88 -10.02
CA HIS A 64 5.41 3.53 -11.34
C HIS A 64 4.29 3.05 -12.28
N ASN A 65 3.69 1.89 -12.02
CA ASN A 65 2.59 1.36 -12.82
C ASN A 65 1.22 1.79 -12.29
N TYR A 66 1.15 2.46 -11.14
CA TYR A 66 -0.10 2.92 -10.57
C TYR A 66 -0.84 3.85 -11.55
N LYS A 67 -2.11 3.54 -11.82
CA LYS A 67 -2.97 4.34 -12.70
C LYS A 67 -4.24 4.70 -11.92
N PRO A 68 -4.45 5.98 -11.55
CA PRO A 68 -5.58 6.45 -10.73
C PRO A 68 -7.00 6.26 -11.33
N THR A 69 -7.15 5.47 -12.39
CA THR A 69 -8.36 5.44 -13.23
C THR A 69 -8.66 4.03 -13.75
N LEU A 70 -8.60 2.99 -12.92
CA LEU A 70 -9.29 1.75 -13.27
C LEU A 70 -10.79 1.93 -12.96
N PRO A 71 -11.67 2.20 -13.95
CA PRO A 71 -13.09 1.99 -13.74
C PRO A 71 -13.29 0.52 -13.37
N LYS A 72 -14.23 0.28 -12.45
CA LYS A 72 -14.68 -1.04 -12.00
C LYS A 72 -14.57 -2.06 -13.13
N SER A 73 -13.87 -3.18 -12.88
CA SER A 73 -14.19 -4.41 -13.58
C SER A 73 -15.61 -4.78 -13.16
N GLU A 74 -16.61 -4.32 -13.92
CA GLU A 74 -17.98 -4.81 -13.84
C GLU A 74 -17.92 -6.32 -14.13
N LYS A 75 -18.18 -7.12 -13.10
CA LYS A 75 -18.58 -8.52 -13.25
C LYS A 75 -20.09 -8.60 -13.25
#